data_AF-A0AAD0HTY3-F1
#
_entry.id   AF-A0AAD0HTY3-F1
#
_cell.length_a   1.000
_cell.length_b   1.000
_cell.length_c   1.000
_cell.angle_alpha   90.00
_cell.angle_beta   90.00
_cell.angle_gamma   90.00
#
_symmetry.space_group_name_H-M   'P 1'
#
loop_
_entity.id
_entity.type
_entity.pdbx_description
1 polymer ?
#
loop_
_entity_poly.entity_id
_entity_poly.type
_entity_poly.pdbx_seq_one_letter_code
_entity_poly.pdbx_strand_id
1 'polypeptide(L)'
;MFEKLNPRSAEIIEQSSAVYNLKWKGNIEFLLYGHENSSSGWYYILKNNEQISSTYHYSEINDIFLKNLQRIIDDIESGKYNSELLTTNTLRVLESRAS
;
A
#
# COMPACT_ATOMS: atom_id res chain seq x y z
N MET A 1 12.00 7.19 -4.63
CA MET A 1 10.87 6.34 -5.09
C MET A 1 9.56 6.72 -4.42
N PHE A 2 9.52 6.84 -3.08
CA PHE A 2 8.31 7.20 -2.33
C PHE A 2 8.12 8.70 -2.08
N GLU A 3 9.01 9.55 -2.60
CA GLU A 3 8.97 11.02 -2.46
C GLU A 3 7.71 11.69 -3.04
N LYS A 4 6.94 10.95 -3.84
CA LYS A 4 5.64 11.38 -4.38
C LYS A 4 4.45 11.10 -3.46
N LEU A 5 4.62 10.31 -2.39
CA LEU A 5 3.60 10.19 -1.35
C LEU A 5 3.52 11.50 -0.59
N ASN A 6 2.32 11.90 -0.19
CA ASN A 6 2.12 13.20 0.45
C ASN A 6 3.02 13.27 1.71
N PRO A 7 3.94 14.23 1.84
CA PRO A 7 4.90 14.31 2.95
C PRO A 7 4.25 14.57 4.33
N ARG A 8 2.91 14.56 4.41
CA ARG A 8 2.18 14.90 5.64
C ARG A 8 2.27 13.85 6.75
N SER A 9 2.77 12.63 6.50
CA SER A 9 2.84 11.64 7.58
C SER A 9 3.66 10.37 7.35
N ALA A 10 4.14 10.07 6.14
CA ALA A 10 4.84 8.81 5.87
C ALA A 10 6.34 8.90 6.20
N GLU A 11 6.83 8.00 7.04
CA GLU A 11 8.25 7.78 7.30
C GLU A 11 8.65 6.39 6.79
N ILE A 12 9.79 6.31 6.09
CA ILE A 12 10.38 5.02 5.72
C ILE A 12 11.14 4.52 6.96
N ILE A 13 10.65 3.46 7.58
CA ILE A 13 11.27 2.87 8.78
C ILE A 13 12.37 1.90 8.38
N GLU A 14 12.16 1.16 7.30
CA GLU A 14 13.12 0.19 6.78
C GLU A 14 13.08 0.18 5.25
N GLN A 15 14.25 0.14 4.65
CA GLN A 15 14.44 -0.03 3.22
C GLN A 15 15.58 -1.01 2.98
N SER A 16 15.24 -2.19 2.49
CA SER A 16 16.18 -3.18 1.97
C SER A 16 15.87 -3.51 0.51
N SER A 17 16.68 -4.36 -0.12
CA SER A 17 16.45 -4.82 -1.50
C SER A 17 15.13 -5.57 -1.67
N ALA A 18 14.59 -6.15 -0.59
CA ALA A 18 13.41 -7.01 -0.62
C ALA A 18 12.26 -6.52 0.28
N VAL A 19 12.47 -5.51 1.13
CA VAL A 19 11.45 -5.02 2.08
C VAL A 19 11.45 -3.50 2.14
N TYR A 20 10.26 -2.91 2.01
CA TYR A 20 10.00 -1.52 2.34
C TYR A 20 8.95 -1.47 3.44
N ASN A 21 9.31 -0.88 4.59
CA ASN A 21 8.37 -0.57 5.65
C ASN A 21 8.08 0.94 5.65
N LEU A 22 6.84 1.29 5.34
CA LEU A 22 6.35 2.66 5.32
C LEU A 22 5.38 2.86 6.48
N LYS A 23 5.65 3.82 7.36
CA LYS A 23 4.85 4.10 8.56
C LYS A 23 4.20 5.47 8.50
N TRP A 24 2.92 5.54 8.81
CA TRP A 24 2.14 6.77 8.94
C TRP A 24 1.75 7.07 10.39
N LYS A 25 1.29 8.30 10.60
CA LYS A 25 0.60 8.69 11.84
C LYS A 25 -0.57 7.73 12.14
N GLY A 26 -0.88 7.59 13.43
CA GLY A 26 -1.90 6.62 13.88
C GLY A 26 -1.42 5.17 13.88
N ASN A 27 -0.10 4.95 13.80
CA ASN A 27 0.55 3.64 13.85
C ASN A 27 0.07 2.68 12.75
N ILE A 28 -0.07 3.23 11.54
CA ILE A 28 -0.42 2.49 10.32
C ILE A 28 0.89 2.19 9.59
N GLU A 29 1.13 0.93 9.24
CA GLU A 29 2.32 0.51 8.51
C GLU A 29 1.93 -0.25 7.24
N PHE A 30 2.63 0.04 6.15
CA PHE A 30 2.59 -0.75 4.93
C PHE A 30 3.89 -1.50 4.80
N LEU A 31 3.79 -2.83 4.83
CA LEU A 31 4.92 -3.72 4.59
C LEU A 31 4.86 -4.21 3.16
N LEU A 32 5.77 -3.71 2.33
CA LEU A 32 5.92 -4.12 0.94
C LEU A 32 7.12 -5.05 0.87
N TYR A 33 6.90 -6.26 0.38
CA TYR A 33 7.98 -7.18 0.05
C TYR A 33 8.14 -7.18 -1.45
N GLY A 34 9.35 -6.89 -1.92
CA GLY A 34 9.74 -7.05 -3.32
C GLY A 34 10.30 -8.45 -3.55
N HIS A 35 10.08 -9.00 -4.74
CA HIS A 35 10.92 -10.10 -5.19
C HIS A 35 12.29 -9.53 -5.57
N GLU A 36 13.38 -10.25 -5.26
CA GLU A 36 14.73 -9.82 -5.63
C GLU A 36 14.80 -9.49 -7.13
N ASN A 37 15.32 -8.30 -7.46
CA ASN A 37 15.44 -7.80 -8.83
C ASN A 37 14.12 -7.65 -9.61
N SER A 38 12.97 -7.59 -8.94
CA SER A 38 11.67 -7.34 -9.57
C SER A 38 11.02 -6.04 -9.09
N SER A 39 10.22 -5.42 -9.95
CA SER A 39 9.29 -4.35 -9.57
C SER A 39 8.00 -4.87 -8.90
N SER A 40 7.82 -6.19 -8.83
CA SER A 40 6.63 -6.85 -8.31
C SER A 40 6.85 -7.46 -6.93
N GLY A 41 5.74 -7.70 -6.23
CA GLY A 41 5.75 -8.44 -4.97
C GLY A 41 4.41 -8.38 -4.27
N TRP A 42 4.42 -8.46 -2.94
CA TRP A 42 3.22 -8.39 -2.13
C TRP A 42 3.29 -7.33 -1.04
N TYR A 43 2.12 -6.85 -0.61
CA TYR A 43 2.02 -5.93 0.51
C TYR A 43 0.79 -6.23 1.38
N TYR A 44 0.88 -5.83 2.64
CA TYR A 44 -0.24 -5.80 3.57
C TYR A 44 -0.10 -4.62 4.54
N ILE A 45 -1.16 -4.39 5.30
CA ILE A 45 -1.31 -3.21 6.15
C ILE A 45 -1.41 -3.64 7.61
N LEU A 46 -0.57 -3.04 8.44
CA LEU A 46 -0.66 -3.12 9.88
C LEU A 46 -1.30 -1.85 10.44
N LYS A 47 -2.07 -1.98 11.51
CA LYS A 47 -2.47 -0.89 12.39
C LYS A 47 -2.25 -1.34 13.82
N ASN A 48 -1.52 -0.56 14.61
CA ASN A 48 -1.14 -0.97 15.96
C ASN A 48 -0.41 -2.32 16.01
N ASN A 49 0.45 -2.58 15.02
CA ASN A 49 1.18 -3.84 14.82
C ASN A 49 0.29 -5.07 14.52
N GLU A 50 -1.01 -4.90 14.34
CA GLU A 50 -1.94 -5.96 13.94
C GLU A 50 -2.26 -5.85 12.45
N GLN A 51 -2.27 -6.98 11.75
CA GLN A 51 -2.63 -7.01 10.33
C GLN A 51 -4.13 -6.78 10.18
N ILE A 52 -4.50 -5.70 9.49
CA ILE A 52 -5.91 -5.32 9.26
C ILE A 52 -6.37 -5.57 7.83
N SER A 53 -5.46 -5.99 6.95
CA SER A 53 -5.75 -6.24 5.53
C SER A 53 -5.40 -7.65 5.10
N SER A 54 -5.96 -8.09 3.99
CA SER A 54 -5.41 -9.23 3.24
C SER A 54 -4.02 -8.91 2.70
N THR A 55 -3.32 -9.94 2.24
CA THR A 55 -2.10 -9.78 1.44
C THR A 55 -2.47 -9.50 -0.01
N TYR A 56 -1.96 -8.41 -0.58
CA TYR A 56 -2.23 -7.99 -1.95
C TYR A 56 -0.97 -8.10 -2.81
N HIS A 57 -1.13 -8.37 -4.10
CA HIS A 57 -0.02 -8.38 -5.07
C HIS A 57 0.08 -7.03 -5.79
N TYR A 58 1.30 -6.58 -6.04
CA TYR A 58 1.59 -5.44 -6.91
C TYR A 58 2.57 -5.88 -8.00
N SER A 59 2.36 -5.41 -9.23
CA SER A 59 3.23 -5.69 -10.38
C SER A 59 4.36 -4.68 -10.53
N GLU A 60 4.12 -3.44 -10.09
CA GLU A 60 5.07 -2.33 -10.16
C GLU A 60 4.73 -1.25 -9.13
N ILE A 61 5.75 -0.54 -8.65
CA ILE A 61 5.59 0.66 -7.82
C ILE A 61 5.60 1.88 -8.76
N ASN A 62 4.41 2.29 -9.19
CA ASN A 62 4.17 3.45 -10.05
C ASN A 62 3.26 4.49 -9.37
N ASP A 63 3.00 5.62 -10.03
CA ASP A 63 2.16 6.68 -9.47
C ASP A 63 0.71 6.23 -9.15
N ILE A 64 0.20 5.21 -9.84
CA ILE A 64 -1.12 4.64 -9.57
C ILE A 64 -1.10 3.83 -8.27
N PHE A 65 -0.08 3.01 -8.08
CA PHE A 65 0.14 2.28 -6.84
C PHE A 65 0.23 3.25 -5.65
N LEU A 66 1.02 4.32 -5.77
CA LEU A 66 1.15 5.33 -4.72
C LEU A 66 -0.17 6.08 -4.43
N LYS A 67 -0.97 6.40 -5.44
CA LYS A 67 -2.31 6.99 -5.25
C LYS A 67 -3.28 6.05 -4.54
N ASN A 68 -3.25 4.76 -4.88
CA ASN A 68 -4.06 3.75 -4.21
C ASN A 68 -3.63 3.59 -2.75
N LEU A 69 -2.32 3.57 -2.49
CA LEU A 69 -1.75 3.54 -1.14
C LEU A 69 -2.30 4.71 -0.30
N GLN A 70 -2.21 5.93 -0.83
CA GLN A 70 -2.71 7.14 -0.15
C GLN A 70 -4.21 7.05 0.13
N ARG A 71 -5.01 6.60 -0.84
CA ARG A 71 -6.46 6.43 -0.65
C ARG A 71 -6.77 5.47 0.50
N ILE A 72 -6.01 4.39 0.63
CA ILE A 72 -6.21 3.42 1.71
C ILE A 72 -5.94 4.07 3.07
N ILE A 73 -4.87 4.87 3.16
CA ILE A 73 -4.54 5.62 4.38
C ILE A 73 -5.69 6.56 4.75
N ASP A 74 -6.19 7.34 3.79
CA ASP A 74 -7.30 8.26 3.99
C ASP A 74 -8.58 7.52 4.46
N ASP A 75 -8.85 6.33 3.90
CA ASP A 75 -9.97 5.48 4.31
C ASP A 75 -9.77 4.94 5.74
N ILE A 76 -8.56 4.55 6.14
CA ILE A 76 -8.25 4.08 7.51
C ILE A 76 -8.37 5.22 8.52
N GLU A 77 -7.82 6.39 8.21
CA GLU A 77 -7.86 7.56 9.09
C GLU A 77 -9.28 8.11 9.25
N SER A 78 -10.10 8.05 8.20
CA SER A 78 -11.51 8.46 8.25
C SER A 78 -12.47 7.40 8.80
N GLY A 79 -11.95 6.22 9.17
CA GLY A 79 -12.76 5.10 9.69
C GLY A 79 -13.65 4.42 8.64
N LYS A 80 -13.40 4.67 7.36
CA LYS A 80 -14.13 4.10 6.21
C LYS A 80 -13.48 2.86 5.63
N TYR A 81 -12.30 2.48 6.13
CA TYR A 81 -11.56 1.34 5.64
C TYR A 81 -12.37 0.04 5.82
N ASN A 82 -12.58 -0.62 4.68
CA ASN A 82 -13.14 -1.96 4.62
C ASN A 82 -12.23 -2.80 3.72
N SER A 83 -11.60 -3.82 4.31
CA SER A 83 -10.62 -4.69 3.63
C SER A 83 -11.23 -5.49 2.47
N GLU A 84 -12.53 -5.79 2.50
CA GLU A 84 -13.25 -6.45 1.39
C GLU A 84 -13.48 -5.51 0.20
N LEU A 85 -13.64 -4.21 0.46
CA LEU A 85 -13.88 -3.20 -0.58
C LEU A 85 -12.64 -2.94 -1.44
N LEU A 86 -11.45 -3.17 -0.89
CA LEU A 86 -10.18 -2.96 -1.57
C LEU A 86 -9.96 -3.94 -2.72
N THR A 87 -10.34 -5.21 -2.51
CA THR A 87 -10.26 -6.26 -3.53
C THR A 87 -11.12 -5.88 -4.74
N THR A 88 -12.33 -5.37 -4.50
CA THR A 88 -13.29 -4.97 -5.54
C THR A 88 -12.83 -3.75 -6.33
N ASN A 89 -12.26 -2.72 -5.68
CA ASN A 89 -11.75 -1.53 -6.38
C ASN A 89 -10.47 -1.83 -7.17
N THR A 90 -9.61 -2.71 -6.66
CA THR A 90 -8.39 -3.15 -7.37
C THR A 90 -8.76 -3.95 -8.63
N LEU A 91 -9.75 -4.85 -8.54
CA LEU A 91 -10.29 -5.56 -9.70
C LEU A 91 -10.92 -4.61 -10.72
N ARG A 92 -11.73 -3.63 -10.30
CA ARG A 92 -12.33 -2.63 -11.21
C ARG A 92 -11.29 -1.77 -11.94
N VAL A 93 -10.23 -1.35 -11.25
CA VAL A 93 -9.14 -0.57 -11.88
C VAL A 93 -8.39 -1.43 -12.90
N LEU A 94 -8.20 -2.72 -12.65
CA LEU A 94 -7.59 -3.65 -13.60
C LEU A 94 -8.51 -3.92 -14.82
N GLU A 95 -9.81 -4.12 -14.61
CA GLU A 95 -10.78 -4.33 -15.70
C GLU A 95 -10.93 -3.10 -16.60
N SER A 96 -10.93 -1.89 -16.02
CA SER A 96 -11.05 -0.64 -16.78
C SER A 96 -9.85 -0.33 -17.70
N ARG A 97 -8.75 -1.08 -17.59
CA ARG A 97 -7.55 -0.95 -18.44
C ARG A 97 -7.49 -1.95 -19.58
N ALA A 98 -8.43 -2.90 -19.64
CA ALA A 98 -8.49 -3.96 -20.64
C ALA A 98 -9.52 -3.68 -21.76
N SER A 99 -9.95 -2.42 -21.96
CA SER A 99 -10.86 -2.00 -23.03
C SER A 99 -10.25 -0.92 -23.91
#